data_AF-A0A8S2TIC8-F1
#
_entry.id   AF-A0A8S2TIC8-F1
#
_cell.length_a   1.000
_cell.length_b   1.000
_cell.length_c   1.000
_cell.angle_alpha   90.00
_cell.angle_beta   90.00
_cell.angle_gamma   90.00
#
_symmetry.space_group_name_H-M   'P 1'
#
loop_
_entity.id
_entity.type
_entity.pdbx_description
1 polymer ?
#
loop_
_entity_poly.entity_id
_entity_poly.type
_entity_poly.pdbx_seq_one_letter_code
_entity_poly.pdbx_strand_id
1 'polypeptide(L)' 'MIKLDRLIGKGAFGEVYAGLMTNNQSVAIKTLHSSASSTQRVDFLKEAIIMNQFNHE' A
#
# COMPACT_ATOMS: atom_id res chain seq x y z
N MET A 1 15.27 -2.48 4.05
CA MET A 1 14.33 -3.60 4.34
C MET A 1 13.08 -3.00 4.98
N ILE A 2 11.90 -3.42 4.55
CA ILE A 2 10.62 -2.99 5.14
C ILE A 2 10.17 -4.07 6.12
N LYS A 3 9.77 -3.67 7.33
CA LYS A 3 9.17 -4.58 8.31
C LYS A 3 7.67 -4.30 8.40
N LEU A 4 6.86 -5.33 8.14
CA LEU A 4 5.42 -5.34 8.43
C LEU A 4 5.22 -5.50 9.94
N ASP A 5 4.28 -4.74 10.51
CA ASP A 5 3.95 -4.80 11.93
C ASP A 5 2.52 -5.28 12.17
N ARG A 6 1.53 -4.37 12.15
CA ARG A 6 0.13 -4.68 12.45
C ARG A 6 -0.79 -4.28 11.31
N LEU A 7 -1.84 -5.07 11.09
CA LEU A 7 -2.97 -4.64 10.26
C LEU A 7 -3.60 -3.37 10.85
N ILE A 8 -3.79 -2.36 9.99
CA ILE A 8 -4.42 -1.08 10.33
C ILE A 8 -5.66 -0.78 9.48
N GLY A 9 -5.89 -1.51 8.39
CA GLY A 9 -7.09 -1.33 7.58
C GLY A 9 -7.31 -2.41 6.53
N LYS A 10 -8.52 -2.41 5.95
CA LYS A 10 -8.89 -3.24 4.80
C LYS A 10 -9.61 -2.36 3.78
N GLY A 11 -9.30 -2.53 2.50
CA GLY A 11 -9.88 -1.78 1.39
C GLY A 11 -10.16 -2.68 0.19
N ALA A 12 -10.53 -2.06 -0.94
CA ALA A 12 -10.98 -2.77 -2.15
C ALA A 12 -9.92 -3.71 -2.78
N PHE A 13 -8.64 -3.38 -2.60
CA PHE A 13 -7.52 -4.16 -3.17
C PHE A 13 -6.92 -5.16 -2.18
N GLY A 14 -7.01 -4.84 -0.90
CA GLY A 14 -6.46 -5.67 0.16
C GLY A 14 -6.28 -4.98 1.49
N GLU A 15 -5.24 -5.38 2.18
CA GLU A 15 -4.98 -5.01 3.56
C GLU A 15 -4.00 -3.84 3.60
N VAL A 16 -4.10 -3.04 4.65
CA VAL A 16 -3.14 -1.98 4.96
C VAL A 16 -2.49 -2.32 6.27
N TYR A 17 -1.17 -2.41 6.27
CA TYR A 17 -0.37 -2.69 7.45
C TYR A 17 0.43 -1.44 7.86
N ALA A 18 0.57 -1.21 9.15
CA ALA A 18 1.64 -0.37 9.65
C ALA A 18 2.97 -1.09 9.47
N GLY A 19 4.04 -0.33 9.24
CA GLY A 19 5.38 -0.88 9.13
C GLY A 19 6.46 0.16 9.36
N LEU A 20 7.70 -0.33 9.38
CA LEU A 20 8.91 0.49 9.56
C LEU A 20 9.85 0.28 8.38
N MET A 21 10.33 1.39 7.82
CA MET A 21 11.48 1.40 6.91
C MET A 21 12.79 1.33 7.70
N THR A 22 13.89 1.00 7.02
CA THR A 22 15.23 0.86 7.63
C THR A 22 15.74 2.12 8.33
N ASN A 23 15.21 3.28 7.99
CA ASN A 23 15.52 4.56 8.63
C ASN A 23 14.61 4.86 9.84
N ASN A 24 13.93 3.85 10.41
CA ASN A 24 12.91 3.99 11.46
C ASN A 24 11.70 4.86 11.09
N GLN A 25 11.50 5.17 9.80
CA GLN A 25 10.32 5.89 9.37
C GLN A 25 9.10 4.97 9.40
N SER A 26 8.06 5.41 10.11
CA SER A 26 6.76 4.75 10.13
C SER A 26 6.07 4.93 8.78
N VAL A 27 5.53 3.84 8.23
CA VAL A 27 4.89 3.81 6.91
C VAL A 27 3.61 2.97 6.96
N ALA A 28 2.68 3.28 6.04
CA ALA A 28 1.56 2.41 5.71
C ALA A 28 1.89 1.57 4.47
N ILE A 29 1.66 0.26 4.53
CA ILE A 29 1.94 -0.70 3.48
C ILE A 29 0.60 -1.24 2.97
N LYS A 30 0.17 -0.76 1.81
CA LYS A 30 -1.03 -1.26 1.13
C LYS A 30 -0.66 -2.50 0.33
N THR A 31 -1.37 -3.60 0.55
CA THR A 31 -1.13 -4.88 -0.13
C THR A 31 -2.23 -5.17 -1.14
N LEU A 32 -1.92 -6.04 -2.10
CA LEU A 32 -2.87 -6.57 -3.06
C LEU A 32 -3.08 -8.06 -2.79
N HIS A 33 -4.32 -8.52 -2.83
CA HIS A 33 -4.63 -9.94 -2.63
C HIS A 33 -3.89 -10.81 -3.64
N SER A 34 -3.39 -11.97 -3.21
CA SER A 34 -2.74 -12.93 -4.09
C SER A 34 -3.65 -13.42 -5.23
N SER A 35 -4.96 -13.48 -4.97
CA SER A 35 -6.01 -13.84 -5.92
C SER A 35 -6.47 -12.67 -6.82
N ALA A 36 -5.83 -11.50 -6.75
CA ALA A 36 -6.26 -10.33 -7.52
C ALA A 36 -6.13 -10.56 -9.03
N SER A 37 -7.19 -10.18 -9.76
CA SER A 37 -7.23 -10.24 -11.21
C SER A 37 -6.24 -9.27 -11.85
N SER A 38 -5.93 -9.47 -13.13
CA SER A 38 -5.09 -8.55 -13.90
C SER A 38 -5.62 -7.12 -13.88
N THR A 39 -6.94 -6.94 -13.94
CA THR A 39 -7.58 -5.62 -13.85
C THR A 39 -7.35 -4.98 -12.49
N GLN A 40 -7.54 -5.73 -11.39
CA GLN A 40 -7.31 -5.21 -10.04
C GLN A 40 -5.85 -4.84 -9.80
N ARG A 41 -4.89 -5.57 -10.38
CA ARG A 41 -3.45 -5.23 -10.36
C ARG A 41 -3.19 -3.90 -11.06
N VAL A 42 -3.78 -3.69 -12.23
CA VAL A 42 -3.64 -2.44 -12.99
C VAL A 42 -4.25 -1.28 -12.21
N ASP A 43 -5.45 -1.44 -11.66
CA ASP A 43 -6.12 -0.36 -10.93
C ASP A 43 -5.41 0.00 -9.62
N PHE A 44 -4.84 -1.00 -8.94
CA PHE A 44 -3.97 -0.77 -7.77
C PHE A 44 -2.75 0.11 -8.12
N LEU A 45 -2.09 -0.18 -9.25
CA LEU A 45 -0.95 0.61 -9.72
C LEU A 45 -1.37 2.01 -10.17
N LYS A 46 -2.53 2.15 -10.84
CA LYS A 46 -3.07 3.46 -11.23
C LYS A 46 -3.30 4.35 -10.01
N GLU A 47 -3.88 3.82 -8.94
CA GLU A 47 -4.07 4.56 -7.69
C GLU A 47 -2.73 5.06 -7.15
N ALA A 48 -1.72 4.19 -7.09
CA ALA A 48 -0.37 4.58 -6.64
C ALA A 48 0.25 5.68 -7.51
N ILE A 49 0.09 5.60 -8.84
CA ILE A 49 0.59 6.60 -9.79
C ILE A 49 -0.12 7.95 -9.59
N ILE A 50 -1.44 7.94 -9.41
CA ILE A 50 -2.25 9.14 -9.19
C ILE A 50 -1.84 9.79 -7.87
N MET A 51 -1.77 9.02 -6.79
CA MET A 51 -1.37 9.52 -5.47
C MET A 51 0.05 10.11 -5.48
N ASN A 52 0.96 9.54 -6.26
CA ASN A 52 2.34 10.05 -6.38
C ASN A 52 2.45 11.40 -7.11
N GLN A 53 1.42 11.83 -7.84
CA GLN A 53 1.34 13.19 -8.41
C GLN A 53 0.87 14.22 -7.37
N PHE A 54 0.26 13.71 -6.30
CA PHE A 54 -0.15 14.32 -5.04
C PHE A 54 0.99 14.73 -4.12
N ASN A 55 1.44 16.00 -4.09
CA ASN A 55 2.19 16.50 -2.94
C ASN A 55 1.71 17.88 -2.54
N HIS A 56 0.84 17.93 -1.54
CA HIS A 56 0.25 19.16 -1.00
C HIS A 56 0.52 19.21 0.50
N GLU A 57 0.92 20.36 1.03
CA GLU A 57 1.13 20.61 2.47
C GLU A 57 -0.18 20.75 3.25
#